data_AF-A0A7C0Z637-F1
#
_entry.id   AF-A0A7C0Z637-F1
#
_cell.length_a   1.000
_cell.length_b   1.000
_cell.length_c   1.000
_cell.angle_alpha   90.00
_cell.angle_beta   90.00
_cell.angle_gamma   90.00
#
_symmetry.space_group_name_H-M   'P 1'
#
loop_
_entity.id
_entity.type
_entity.pdbx_description
1 polymer ?
#
loop_
_entity_poly.entity_id
_entity_poly.type
_entity_poly.pdbx_seq_one_letter_code
_entity_poly.pdbx_strand_id
1 'polypeptide(L)'
;MRMGESLPLLIGTSGWSYDEWVGPFYRDGRGMLRRYVEVFPTVEINSTFYRYPTSRMVRGWYRAAPPGFVYAVKLPKVITHDKWLRLEEGVEEDLERFLDLMRPLAEKLGPILIQLRPKFSYERHIEDLERFLDILPEHYEWAVEFRHPSWMRGDTWKLLRSYGVAYTIVDEPLLPPEVEVTADFAYIRWHGHGRRIWYDYEYSEDELENWVPKVREAERRAEKVYGYFNNHFSANAVKNAIELLKLLGEATPEQLRVLKRIKEFREQLLRPIGIRPLEAYGEGLGVADLLLRFTTTSRLIRAEGMDEGEIEITRADPDYVEAYIRGYTIEIDAEGRVIRHDCDDWRKGLDEKRMCKHLARLFLSLPEELARGLLERIWEERDRWRFEAL
;
A
#
# COMPACT_ATOMS: atom_id res chain seq x y z
N MET A 1 2.16 -15.14 40.58
CA MET A 1 1.38 -14.28 39.66
C MET A 1 2.31 -13.13 39.28
N ARG A 2 2.65 -12.85 38.01
CA ARG A 2 1.75 -12.29 36.97
C ARG A 2 2.40 -12.30 35.58
N MET A 3 1.59 -12.65 34.56
CA MET A 3 1.45 -12.07 33.20
C MET A 3 2.68 -11.44 32.52
N GLY A 4 3.07 -11.94 31.32
CA GLY A 4 4.01 -11.22 30.44
C GLY A 4 4.55 -11.91 29.19
N GLU A 5 4.16 -13.14 28.82
CA GLU A 5 4.69 -13.77 27.60
C GLU A 5 3.89 -13.37 26.35
N SER A 6 4.49 -12.53 25.50
CA SER A 6 4.58 -12.64 24.02
C SER A 6 5.16 -11.31 23.46
N LEU A 7 5.89 -11.24 22.33
CA LEU A 7 5.69 -11.95 21.07
C LEU A 7 7.00 -12.19 20.30
N PRO A 8 7.26 -13.41 19.80
CA PRO A 8 8.36 -13.71 18.87
C PRO A 8 8.17 -13.05 17.49
N LEU A 9 6.96 -12.58 17.17
CA LEU A 9 6.63 -11.93 15.90
C LEU A 9 5.90 -10.60 16.13
N LEU A 10 6.51 -9.52 15.63
CA LEU A 10 5.97 -8.17 15.70
C LEU A 10 5.83 -7.60 14.28
N ILE A 11 4.59 -7.61 13.77
CA ILE A 11 4.26 -7.00 12.48
C ILE A 11 3.50 -5.70 12.70
N GLY A 12 3.93 -4.65 12.01
CA GLY A 12 3.26 -3.36 11.97
C GLY A 12 3.50 -2.65 10.64
N THR A 13 3.52 -1.33 10.69
CA THR A 13 3.71 -0.48 9.51
C THR A 13 4.88 0.47 9.69
N SER A 14 5.41 0.92 8.56
CA SER A 14 6.31 2.05 8.47
C SER A 14 5.53 3.34 8.62
N GLY A 15 5.56 3.92 9.81
CA GLY A 15 4.79 5.11 10.17
C GLY A 15 3.33 4.81 10.55
N TRP A 16 2.66 5.83 11.10
CA TRP A 16 1.26 5.74 11.57
C TRP A 16 0.41 6.95 11.19
N SER A 17 0.99 8.01 10.64
CA SER A 17 0.34 9.33 10.54
C SER A 17 0.21 9.76 9.08
N TYR A 18 -0.72 9.15 8.37
CA TYR A 18 -1.01 9.42 6.96
C TYR A 18 -2.45 9.89 6.79
N ASP A 19 -2.67 10.96 6.03
CA ASP A 19 -4.02 11.52 5.82
C ASP A 19 -4.95 10.55 5.10
N GLU A 20 -4.40 9.75 4.18
CA GLU A 20 -5.11 8.69 3.44
C GLU A 20 -5.62 7.56 4.33
N TRP A 21 -5.17 7.50 5.59
CA TRP A 21 -5.65 6.53 6.56
C TRP A 21 -6.92 7.03 7.26
N VAL A 22 -7.26 8.32 7.17
CA VAL A 22 -8.51 8.89 7.69
C VAL A 22 -9.66 8.50 6.77
N GLY A 23 -10.67 7.84 7.34
CA GLY A 23 -11.72 7.12 6.62
C GLY A 23 -11.54 5.60 6.80
N PRO A 24 -10.63 4.95 6.05
CA PRO A 24 -10.50 3.50 6.08
C PRO A 24 -9.98 2.97 7.44
N PHE A 25 -8.96 3.63 8.00
CA PHE A 25 -8.33 3.18 9.25
C PHE A 25 -8.65 4.08 10.45
N TYR A 26 -8.56 5.40 10.33
CA TYR A 26 -8.90 6.34 11.39
C TYR A 26 -10.26 6.99 11.15
N ARG A 27 -11.04 7.23 12.22
CA ARG A 27 -12.29 8.01 12.09
C ARG A 27 -12.05 9.49 11.80
N ASP A 28 -10.99 10.05 12.38
CA ASP A 28 -10.55 11.43 12.15
C ASP A 28 -9.02 11.52 12.29
N GLY A 29 -8.42 12.65 11.93
CA GLY A 29 -6.97 12.85 12.01
C GLY A 29 -6.41 13.08 13.42
N ARG A 30 -7.22 13.02 14.48
CA ARG A 30 -6.77 13.36 15.85
C ARG A 30 -6.27 12.13 16.59
N GLY A 31 -5.14 12.27 17.26
CA GLY A 31 -4.60 11.23 18.15
C GLY A 31 -4.24 9.93 17.43
N MET A 32 -3.83 10.00 16.15
CA MET A 32 -3.55 8.83 15.32
C MET A 32 -2.64 7.80 16.01
N LEU A 33 -1.56 8.22 16.67
CA LEU A 33 -0.69 7.29 17.41
C LEU A 33 -1.44 6.52 18.51
N ARG A 34 -2.31 7.19 19.27
CA ARG A 34 -3.08 6.53 20.34
C ARG A 34 -4.01 5.45 19.78
N ARG A 35 -4.60 5.68 18.61
CA ARG A 35 -5.44 4.69 17.92
C ARG A 35 -4.61 3.58 17.28
N TYR A 36 -3.43 3.92 16.77
CA TYR A 36 -2.53 2.95 16.17
C TYR A 36 -2.08 1.88 17.18
N VAL A 37 -1.67 2.29 18.38
CA VAL A 37 -1.18 1.38 19.42
C VAL A 37 -2.27 0.47 20.00
N GLU A 38 -3.55 0.73 19.73
CA GLU A 38 -4.66 -0.18 20.06
C GLU A 38 -4.75 -1.37 19.08
N VAL A 39 -4.11 -1.27 17.91
CA VAL A 39 -4.23 -2.24 16.81
C VAL A 39 -2.93 -3.01 16.57
N PHE A 40 -1.78 -2.34 16.67
CA PHE A 40 -0.48 -2.97 16.45
C PHE A 40 0.41 -2.87 17.69
N PRO A 41 1.23 -3.90 17.98
CA PRO A 41 2.18 -3.88 19.08
C PRO A 41 3.51 -3.21 18.71
N THR A 42 3.69 -2.82 17.43
CA THR A 42 4.93 -2.20 16.96
C THR A 42 4.71 -1.20 15.83
N VAL A 43 5.64 -0.26 15.65
CA VAL A 43 5.70 0.62 14.48
C VAL A 43 7.15 0.98 14.14
N GLU A 44 7.45 1.17 12.86
CA GLU A 44 8.73 1.73 12.43
C GLU A 44 8.62 3.25 12.26
N ILE A 45 9.45 4.02 12.97
CA ILE A 45 9.53 5.47 12.85
C ILE A 45 10.46 5.84 11.71
N ASN A 46 9.88 6.36 10.62
CA ASN A 46 10.64 6.85 9.46
C ASN A 46 10.88 8.35 9.44
N SER A 47 10.17 9.15 10.23
CA SER A 47 10.35 10.61 10.25
C SER A 47 11.74 11.03 10.70
N THR A 48 12.40 10.21 11.53
CA THR A 48 13.77 10.41 12.04
C THR A 48 14.81 10.43 10.91
N PHE A 49 14.54 9.73 9.82
CA PHE A 49 15.38 9.75 8.61
C PHE A 49 15.53 11.18 8.04
N TYR A 50 14.44 11.95 8.02
CA TYR A 50 14.45 13.28 7.42
C TYR A 50 14.93 14.37 8.38
N ARG A 51 14.72 14.19 9.69
CA ARG A 51 15.09 15.17 10.71
C ARG A 51 15.22 14.49 12.08
N TYR A 52 16.22 14.92 12.84
CA TYR A 52 16.31 14.60 14.26
C TYR A 52 15.02 15.01 15.00
N PRO A 53 14.41 14.09 15.77
CA PRO A 53 13.24 14.44 16.55
C PRO A 53 13.63 15.32 17.74
N THR A 54 12.68 16.08 18.27
CA THR A 54 12.90 16.80 19.52
C THR A 54 12.74 15.86 20.71
N SER A 55 13.45 16.10 21.81
CA SER A 55 13.30 15.30 23.04
C SER A 55 11.84 15.31 23.56
N ARG A 56 11.08 16.38 23.29
CA ARG A 56 9.65 16.46 23.62
C ARG A 56 8.82 15.45 22.80
N MET A 57 9.12 15.29 21.52
CA MET A 57 8.45 14.31 20.65
C MET A 57 8.72 12.88 21.13
N VAL A 58 9.99 12.55 21.40
CA VAL A 58 10.38 11.19 21.84
C VAL A 58 9.73 10.82 23.17
N ARG A 59 9.76 11.72 24.16
CA ARG A 59 9.01 11.54 25.42
C ARG A 59 7.48 11.45 25.19
N GLY A 60 6.98 12.10 24.15
CA GLY A 60 5.59 12.00 23.72
C GLY A 60 5.24 10.60 23.21
N TRP A 61 6.08 10.01 22.36
CA TRP A 61 5.94 8.64 21.86
C TRP A 61 5.94 7.64 23.02
N TYR A 62 6.94 7.72 23.89
CA TYR A 62 7.03 6.84 25.08
C TYR A 62 5.75 6.85 25.92
N ARG A 63 5.18 8.04 26.19
CA ARG A 63 3.93 8.18 26.97
C ARG A 63 2.67 7.71 26.25
N ALA A 64 2.67 7.72 24.92
CA ALA A 64 1.49 7.39 24.13
C ALA A 64 1.30 5.87 23.97
N ALA A 65 2.39 5.11 23.92
CA ALA A 65 2.36 3.66 23.79
C ALA A 65 2.18 2.93 25.14
N PRO A 66 1.47 1.80 25.20
CA PRO A 66 1.40 0.95 26.38
C PRO A 66 2.75 0.24 26.67
N PRO A 67 2.93 -0.37 27.85
CA PRO A 67 4.04 -1.30 28.09
C PRO A 67 4.04 -2.46 27.07
N GLY A 68 5.22 -2.90 26.65
CA GLY A 68 5.39 -3.97 25.65
C GLY A 68 5.28 -3.52 24.19
N PHE A 69 4.89 -2.28 23.92
CA PHE A 69 4.91 -1.73 22.57
C PHE A 69 6.34 -1.43 22.11
N VAL A 70 6.68 -1.75 20.86
CA VAL A 70 8.05 -1.60 20.33
C VAL A 70 8.10 -0.60 19.17
N TYR A 71 8.99 0.37 19.26
CA TYR A 71 9.36 1.28 18.19
C TYR A 71 10.65 0.80 17.52
N ALA A 72 10.57 0.40 16.26
CA ALA A 72 11.75 0.42 15.40
C ALA A 72 12.00 1.85 14.92
N VAL A 73 13.25 2.26 14.76
CA VAL A 73 13.58 3.64 14.37
C VAL A 73 14.60 3.66 13.24
N LYS A 74 14.40 4.54 12.26
CA LYS A 74 15.33 4.68 11.14
C LYS A 74 16.41 5.71 11.43
N LEU A 75 17.66 5.38 11.14
CA LEU A 75 18.77 6.33 11.27
C LEU A 75 18.54 7.58 10.42
N PRO A 76 19.00 8.76 10.88
CA PRO A 76 19.02 9.99 10.09
C PRO A 76 19.74 9.81 8.74
N LYS A 77 19.20 10.42 7.69
CA LYS A 77 19.78 10.39 6.34
C LYS A 77 21.19 11.00 6.29
N VAL A 78 21.51 11.91 7.23
CA VAL A 78 22.82 12.55 7.26
C VAL A 78 23.92 11.51 7.45
N ILE A 79 23.66 10.47 8.24
CA ILE A 79 24.60 9.36 8.49
C ILE A 79 24.71 8.46 7.26
N THR A 80 23.57 7.98 6.73
CA THR A 80 23.54 6.90 5.72
C THR A 80 23.60 7.38 4.26
N HIS A 81 23.15 8.59 3.96
CA HIS A 81 23.00 9.10 2.58
C HIS A 81 23.88 10.30 2.29
N ASP A 82 24.00 11.24 3.23
CA ASP A 82 24.75 12.47 3.00
C ASP A 82 26.25 12.24 3.27
N LYS A 83 26.59 11.57 4.38
CA LYS A 83 27.97 11.23 4.79
C LYS A 83 28.41 9.80 4.48
N TRP A 84 27.52 8.97 3.93
CA TRP A 84 27.84 7.60 3.46
C TRP A 84 28.53 6.70 4.49
N LEU A 85 28.20 6.84 5.78
CA LEU A 85 28.83 6.12 6.90
C LEU A 85 30.31 6.47 7.17
N ARG A 86 30.87 7.49 6.51
CA ARG A 86 32.28 7.83 6.64
C ARG A 86 32.60 8.48 7.97
N LEU A 87 33.44 7.81 8.76
CA LEU A 87 33.87 8.28 10.09
C LEU A 87 34.54 9.65 10.02
N GLU A 88 35.36 9.91 8.99
CA GLU A 88 36.05 11.19 8.80
C GLU A 88 35.11 12.38 8.52
N GLU A 89 33.85 12.12 8.16
CA GLU A 89 32.82 13.15 8.00
C GLU A 89 32.05 13.42 9.31
N GLY A 90 32.45 12.79 10.43
CA GLY A 90 31.85 12.98 11.76
C GLY A 90 30.47 12.31 11.89
N VAL A 91 30.35 11.06 11.42
CA VAL A 91 29.10 10.28 11.59
C VAL A 91 28.96 9.72 13.01
N GLU A 92 30.05 9.59 13.76
CA GLU A 92 30.06 9.10 15.13
C GLU A 92 29.32 10.09 16.05
N GLU A 93 29.59 11.39 15.94
CA GLU A 93 28.90 12.42 16.71
C GLU A 93 27.41 12.53 16.33
N ASP A 94 27.07 12.32 15.06
CA ASP A 94 25.69 12.27 14.59
C ASP A 94 24.94 11.04 15.14
N LEU A 95 25.63 9.89 15.22
CA LEU A 95 25.12 8.65 15.80
C LEU A 95 24.86 8.82 17.30
N GLU A 96 25.85 9.30 18.06
CA GLU A 96 25.71 9.57 19.50
C GLU A 96 24.54 10.51 19.78
N ARG A 97 24.44 11.61 19.03
CA ARG A 97 23.33 12.56 19.13
C ARG A 97 21.99 11.88 18.88
N PHE A 98 21.90 11.02 17.88
CA PHE A 98 20.67 10.29 17.58
C PHE A 98 20.28 9.35 18.72
N LEU A 99 21.23 8.56 19.21
CA LEU A 99 21.02 7.60 20.29
C LEU A 99 20.61 8.29 21.59
N ASP A 100 21.23 9.43 21.92
CA ASP A 100 20.84 10.24 23.07
C ASP A 100 19.41 10.77 22.98
N LEU A 101 18.96 11.15 21.77
CA LEU A 101 17.58 11.54 21.54
C LEU A 101 16.62 10.36 21.68
N MET A 102 17.03 9.14 21.31
CA MET A 102 16.20 7.92 21.36
C MET A 102 16.16 7.29 22.75
N ARG A 103 17.16 7.53 23.59
CA ARG A 103 17.28 7.02 24.97
C ARG A 103 15.97 7.07 25.79
N PRO A 104 15.13 8.13 25.72
CA PRO A 104 13.86 8.18 26.45
C PRO A 104 12.79 7.17 26.00
N LEU A 105 12.96 6.48 24.86
CA LEU A 105 12.10 5.35 24.50
C LEU A 105 12.37 4.11 25.37
N ALA A 106 13.58 4.02 25.96
CA ALA A 106 13.97 3.00 26.93
C ALA A 106 13.55 1.59 26.49
N GLU A 107 12.73 0.90 27.28
CA GLU A 107 12.28 -0.48 27.02
C GLU A 107 11.38 -0.64 25.79
N LYS A 108 10.93 0.48 25.19
CA LYS A 108 10.13 0.50 23.97
C LYS A 108 10.96 0.72 22.71
N LEU A 109 12.27 0.94 22.83
CA LEU A 109 13.16 1.00 21.67
C LEU A 109 13.50 -0.42 21.22
N GLY A 110 13.11 -0.74 19.99
CA GLY A 110 13.51 -1.96 19.30
C GLY A 110 14.61 -1.68 18.28
N PRO A 111 14.56 -2.31 17.09
CA PRO A 111 15.64 -2.22 16.14
C PRO A 111 15.87 -0.83 15.57
N ILE A 112 17.13 -0.51 15.31
CA ILE A 112 17.57 0.69 14.63
C ILE A 112 17.96 0.34 13.19
N LEU A 113 17.19 0.87 12.24
CA LEU A 113 17.35 0.61 10.82
C LEU A 113 18.40 1.53 10.19
N ILE A 114 19.43 0.92 9.62
CA ILE A 114 20.49 1.49 8.80
C ILE A 114 20.15 1.20 7.32
N GLN A 115 19.20 1.96 6.75
CA GLN A 115 18.89 1.83 5.33
C GLN A 115 19.90 2.60 4.48
N LEU A 116 20.61 1.89 3.61
CA LEU A 116 21.62 2.44 2.72
C LEU A 116 21.02 2.88 1.40
N ARG A 117 21.72 3.78 0.71
CA ARG A 117 21.28 4.33 -0.57
C ARG A 117 21.58 3.39 -1.75
N PRO A 118 20.82 3.45 -2.86
CA PRO A 118 21.05 2.58 -4.02
C PRO A 118 22.45 2.64 -4.65
N LYS A 119 23.20 3.74 -4.51
CA LYS A 119 24.56 3.87 -5.05
C LYS A 119 25.66 3.32 -4.12
N PHE A 120 25.30 2.86 -2.92
CA PHE A 120 26.23 2.27 -1.98
C PHE A 120 26.50 0.82 -2.41
N SER A 121 27.56 0.58 -3.18
CA SER A 121 27.95 -0.73 -3.70
C SER A 121 29.03 -1.41 -2.86
N TYR A 122 29.01 -2.75 -2.79
CA TYR A 122 29.97 -3.58 -2.07
C TYR A 122 31.42 -3.20 -2.38
N GLU A 123 31.78 -3.17 -3.67
CA GLU A 123 33.16 -3.00 -4.16
C GLU A 123 33.79 -1.66 -3.77
N ARG A 124 32.98 -0.67 -3.42
CA ARG A 124 33.44 0.70 -3.15
C ARG A 124 33.32 1.10 -1.69
N HIS A 125 32.45 0.46 -0.92
CA HIS A 125 32.05 0.94 0.40
C HIS A 125 32.03 -0.15 1.47
N ILE A 126 32.63 -1.32 1.20
CA ILE A 126 32.78 -2.38 2.21
C ILE A 126 33.56 -1.90 3.43
N GLU A 127 34.65 -1.16 3.22
CA GLU A 127 35.46 -0.59 4.30
C GLU A 127 34.69 0.48 5.10
N ASP A 128 33.90 1.32 4.42
CA ASP A 128 33.05 2.32 5.07
C ASP A 128 32.00 1.65 5.98
N LEU A 129 31.37 0.57 5.49
CA LEU A 129 30.41 -0.20 6.27
C LEU A 129 31.08 -0.86 7.47
N GLU A 130 32.16 -1.60 7.27
CA GLU A 130 32.85 -2.34 8.33
C GLU A 130 33.31 -1.40 9.47
N ARG A 131 33.97 -0.28 9.12
CA ARG A 131 34.37 0.74 10.10
C ARG A 131 33.19 1.36 10.83
N PHE A 132 32.05 1.51 10.17
CA PHE A 132 30.84 2.01 10.82
C PHE A 132 30.22 0.98 11.76
N LEU A 133 30.27 -0.31 11.41
CA LEU A 133 29.81 -1.39 12.30
C LEU A 133 30.67 -1.49 13.56
N ASP A 134 31.98 -1.25 13.47
CA ASP A 134 32.92 -1.24 14.60
C ASP A 134 32.54 -0.25 15.73
N ILE A 135 31.88 0.87 15.39
CA ILE A 135 31.51 1.89 16.37
C ILE A 135 30.09 1.73 16.91
N LEU A 136 29.32 0.75 16.43
CA LEU A 136 27.95 0.55 16.88
C LEU A 136 27.92 -0.02 18.31
N PRO A 137 27.16 0.59 19.24
CA PRO A 137 27.02 0.02 20.57
C PRO A 137 26.27 -1.31 20.54
N GLU A 138 26.86 -2.35 21.14
CA GLU A 138 26.38 -3.75 21.11
C GLU A 138 25.01 -3.98 21.79
N HIS A 139 24.56 -3.05 22.64
CA HIS A 139 23.31 -3.20 23.39
C HIS A 139 22.06 -2.74 22.63
N TYR A 140 22.20 -2.29 21.37
CA TYR A 140 21.08 -2.01 20.49
C TYR A 140 20.94 -3.08 19.42
N GLU A 141 19.70 -3.36 19.04
CA GLU A 141 19.39 -4.20 17.88
C GLU A 141 19.61 -3.38 16.60
N TRP A 142 20.60 -3.73 15.78
CA TRP A 142 20.91 -3.02 14.53
C TRP A 142 20.46 -3.82 13.32
N ALA A 143 19.80 -3.16 12.36
CA ALA A 143 19.40 -3.79 11.10
C ALA A 143 19.92 -2.99 9.90
N VAL A 144 20.62 -3.62 8.95
CA VAL A 144 21.13 -2.99 7.72
C VAL A 144 20.25 -3.39 6.54
N GLU A 145 19.82 -2.39 5.77
CA GLU A 145 19.06 -2.59 4.55
C GLU A 145 19.84 -2.10 3.34
N PHE A 146 20.21 -3.06 2.49
CA PHE A 146 20.88 -2.80 1.23
C PHE A 146 19.87 -2.50 0.12
N ARG A 147 20.30 -1.67 -0.85
CA ARG A 147 19.54 -1.31 -2.06
C ARG A 147 20.30 -1.63 -3.35
N HIS A 148 21.54 -2.09 -3.23
CA HIS A 148 22.41 -2.38 -4.37
C HIS A 148 22.67 -3.89 -4.46
N PRO A 149 22.44 -4.54 -5.63
CA PRO A 149 22.55 -5.99 -5.77
C PRO A 149 23.92 -6.59 -5.42
N SER A 150 25.00 -5.81 -5.49
CA SER A 150 26.36 -6.33 -5.17
C SER A 150 26.54 -6.73 -3.70
N TRP A 151 25.61 -6.38 -2.81
CA TRP A 151 25.58 -6.83 -1.42
C TRP A 151 24.93 -8.20 -1.21
N MET A 152 24.16 -8.72 -2.18
CA MET A 152 23.48 -10.01 -2.08
C MET A 152 24.48 -11.16 -2.27
N ARG A 153 25.28 -11.43 -1.24
CA ARG A 153 26.36 -12.42 -1.27
C ARG A 153 26.75 -12.90 0.12
N GLY A 154 27.31 -14.11 0.17
CA GLY A 154 27.69 -14.79 1.41
C GLY A 154 28.68 -14.02 2.28
N ASP A 155 29.59 -13.23 1.71
CA ASP A 155 30.56 -12.46 2.48
C ASP A 155 29.91 -11.30 3.25
N THR A 156 28.88 -10.66 2.67
CA THR A 156 28.03 -9.69 3.38
C THR A 156 27.35 -10.35 4.59
N TRP A 157 26.79 -11.54 4.40
CA TRP A 157 26.11 -12.27 5.47
C TRP A 157 27.06 -12.68 6.60
N LYS A 158 28.30 -13.06 6.27
CA LYS A 158 29.34 -13.34 7.27
C LYS A 158 29.74 -12.10 8.05
N LEU A 159 29.94 -10.97 7.37
CA LEU A 159 30.25 -9.69 8.00
C LEU A 159 29.14 -9.30 8.98
N LEU A 160 27.89 -9.27 8.55
CA LEU A 160 26.78 -8.90 9.43
C LEU A 160 26.67 -9.81 10.65
N ARG A 161 26.90 -11.13 10.48
CA ARG A 161 26.94 -12.10 11.59
C ARG A 161 28.07 -11.84 12.58
N SER A 162 29.25 -11.41 12.13
CA SER A 162 30.36 -11.14 13.07
C SER A 162 30.10 -9.94 13.97
N TYR A 163 29.24 -9.01 13.55
CA TYR A 163 28.82 -7.84 14.33
C TYR A 163 27.46 -8.02 15.03
N GLY A 164 26.78 -9.16 14.87
CA GLY A 164 25.42 -9.35 15.41
C GLY A 164 24.37 -8.40 14.82
N VAL A 165 24.57 -7.96 13.58
CA VAL A 165 23.71 -6.99 12.90
C VAL A 165 22.75 -7.74 11.97
N ALA A 166 21.46 -7.44 12.04
CA ALA A 166 20.46 -8.09 11.21
C ALA A 166 20.51 -7.57 9.76
N TYR A 167 20.46 -8.48 8.80
CA TYR A 167 20.10 -8.16 7.44
C TYR A 167 18.61 -7.86 7.37
N THR A 168 18.24 -6.77 6.70
CA THR A 168 16.85 -6.46 6.39
C THR A 168 16.40 -7.24 5.16
N ILE A 169 15.57 -8.25 5.38
CA ILE A 169 14.88 -9.00 4.34
C ILE A 169 13.86 -8.06 3.70
N VAL A 170 14.06 -7.72 2.43
CA VAL A 170 13.25 -6.72 1.73
C VAL A 170 12.43 -7.32 0.60
N ASP A 171 11.16 -6.92 0.52
CA ASP A 171 10.36 -7.07 -0.70
C ASP A 171 10.37 -5.76 -1.48
N GLU A 172 11.08 -5.75 -2.61
CA GLU A 172 11.13 -4.60 -3.51
C GLU A 172 11.44 -5.01 -4.96
N PRO A 173 11.13 -4.16 -5.97
CA PRO A 173 11.37 -4.45 -7.38
C PRO A 173 12.82 -4.80 -7.77
N LEU A 174 13.82 -4.33 -7.02
CA LEU A 174 15.23 -4.41 -7.42
C LEU A 174 16.00 -5.59 -6.82
N LEU A 175 15.57 -6.08 -5.66
CA LEU A 175 16.28 -7.11 -4.91
C LEU A 175 15.37 -8.31 -4.67
N PRO A 176 15.90 -9.54 -4.75
CA PRO A 176 15.14 -10.71 -4.39
C PRO A 176 14.87 -10.70 -2.88
N PRO A 177 13.69 -11.18 -2.43
CA PRO A 177 13.38 -11.33 -1.01
C PRO A 177 14.08 -12.55 -0.41
N GLU A 178 15.41 -12.50 -0.34
CA GLU A 178 16.28 -13.55 0.19
C GLU A 178 16.16 -13.61 1.72
N VAL A 179 15.85 -14.79 2.26
CA VAL A 179 15.67 -14.98 3.70
C VAL A 179 16.99 -15.36 4.33
N GLU A 180 17.68 -14.35 4.86
CA GLU A 180 18.89 -14.54 5.66
C GLU A 180 18.74 -13.93 7.05
N VAL A 181 19.10 -14.71 8.06
CA VAL A 181 19.13 -14.29 9.46
C VAL A 181 20.58 -14.18 9.88
N THR A 182 20.99 -12.96 10.23
CA THR A 182 22.40 -12.62 10.55
C THR A 182 22.58 -12.08 11.97
N ALA A 183 21.53 -12.05 12.77
CA ALA A 183 21.55 -11.68 14.18
C ALA A 183 20.54 -12.56 14.94
N ASP A 184 20.43 -12.37 16.25
CA ASP A 184 19.45 -13.09 17.08
C ASP A 184 17.99 -12.69 16.75
N PHE A 185 17.80 -11.64 15.95
CA PHE A 185 16.51 -11.23 15.40
C PHE A 185 16.52 -11.15 13.87
N ALA A 186 15.34 -11.27 13.26
CA ALA A 186 15.10 -10.98 11.85
C ALA A 186 14.34 -9.66 11.68
N TYR A 187 14.65 -8.93 10.60
CA TYR A 187 13.99 -7.67 10.26
C TYR A 187 13.48 -7.74 8.81
N ILE A 188 12.18 -7.56 8.61
CA ILE A 188 11.51 -7.70 7.31
C ILE A 188 10.83 -6.38 6.94
N ARG A 189 10.98 -5.94 5.70
CA ARG A 189 10.28 -4.76 5.16
C ARG A 189 9.60 -5.06 3.84
N TRP A 190 8.33 -4.70 3.73
CA TRP A 190 7.52 -4.87 2.53
C TRP A 190 7.25 -3.52 1.87
N HIS A 191 7.94 -3.22 0.76
CA HIS A 191 7.77 -1.93 0.04
C HIS A 191 6.70 -1.97 -1.03
N GLY A 192 6.39 -3.15 -1.56
CA GLY A 192 5.52 -3.35 -2.71
C GLY A 192 6.24 -3.19 -4.04
N HIS A 193 5.52 -3.48 -5.13
CA HIS A 193 6.05 -3.47 -6.51
C HIS A 193 5.46 -2.33 -7.35
N GLY A 194 5.16 -1.19 -6.73
CA GLY A 194 4.57 -0.03 -7.39
C GLY A 194 5.47 0.53 -8.51
N ARG A 195 4.93 0.71 -9.72
CA ARG A 195 5.71 1.14 -10.90
C ARG A 195 5.72 2.65 -11.15
N ARG A 196 4.68 3.38 -10.69
CA ARG A 196 4.57 4.86 -10.85
C ARG A 196 4.91 5.58 -9.55
N ILE A 197 4.32 5.13 -8.46
CA ILE A 197 4.68 5.49 -7.10
C ILE A 197 5.09 4.19 -6.43
N TRP A 198 6.33 4.11 -5.95
CA TRP A 198 6.94 2.87 -5.47
C TRP A 198 6.13 2.18 -4.36
N TYR A 199 5.61 2.98 -3.44
CA TYR A 199 4.88 2.52 -2.25
C TYR A 199 3.35 2.46 -2.46
N ASP A 200 2.86 2.79 -3.65
CA ASP A 200 1.45 2.61 -4.00
C ASP A 200 1.25 1.20 -4.56
N TYR A 201 1.06 0.27 -3.64
CA TYR A 201 0.92 -1.14 -3.94
C TYR A 201 -0.02 -1.81 -2.95
N GLU A 202 -0.93 -2.63 -3.44
CA GLU A 202 -1.73 -3.52 -2.62
C GLU A 202 -1.26 -4.94 -2.90
N TYR A 203 -0.66 -5.60 -1.91
CA TYR A 203 -0.32 -7.01 -2.04
C TYR A 203 -1.60 -7.84 -2.21
N SER A 204 -1.60 -8.75 -3.17
CA SER A 204 -2.65 -9.75 -3.32
C SER A 204 -2.58 -10.81 -2.22
N GLU A 205 -3.67 -11.57 -2.04
CA GLU A 205 -3.68 -12.70 -1.09
C GLU A 205 -2.60 -13.73 -1.47
N ASP A 206 -2.49 -14.10 -2.75
CA ASP A 206 -1.45 -15.01 -3.25
C ASP A 206 -0.02 -14.52 -2.95
N GLU A 207 0.24 -13.21 -3.08
CA GLU A 207 1.55 -12.65 -2.76
C GLU A 207 1.85 -12.75 -1.26
N LEU A 208 0.86 -12.51 -0.40
CA LEU A 208 1.00 -12.65 1.05
C LEU A 208 1.13 -14.11 1.48
N GLU A 209 0.43 -15.04 0.83
CA GLU A 209 0.57 -16.48 1.04
C GLU A 209 1.99 -16.95 0.73
N ASN A 210 2.62 -16.41 -0.32
CA ASN A 210 4.03 -16.69 -0.64
C ASN A 210 5.01 -16.13 0.40
N TRP A 211 4.59 -15.19 1.25
CA TRP A 211 5.38 -14.67 2.36
C TRP A 211 5.27 -15.50 3.64
N VAL A 212 4.17 -16.24 3.84
CA VAL A 212 3.98 -17.12 5.00
C VAL A 212 5.17 -18.06 5.24
N PRO A 213 5.63 -18.88 4.27
CA PRO A 213 6.75 -19.79 4.51
C PRO A 213 8.06 -19.06 4.85
N LYS A 214 8.30 -17.88 4.28
CA LYS A 214 9.49 -17.04 4.53
C LYS A 214 9.50 -16.47 5.95
N VAL A 215 8.35 -15.95 6.41
CA VAL A 215 8.21 -15.46 7.78
C VAL A 215 8.39 -16.61 8.77
N ARG A 216 7.75 -17.77 8.52
CA ARG A 216 7.93 -18.96 9.36
C ARG A 216 9.38 -19.46 9.35
N GLU A 217 10.12 -19.30 8.25
CA GLU A 217 11.55 -19.60 8.22
C GLU A 217 12.36 -18.65 9.10
N ALA A 218 12.10 -17.35 9.03
CA ALA A 218 12.75 -16.36 9.88
C ALA A 218 12.48 -16.65 11.37
N GLU A 219 11.25 -16.98 11.75
CA GLU A 219 10.90 -17.36 13.14
C GLU A 219 11.61 -18.62 13.64
N ARG A 220 11.99 -19.56 12.75
CA ARG A 220 12.77 -20.74 13.14
C ARG A 220 14.24 -20.43 13.35
N ARG A 221 14.75 -19.36 12.74
CA ARG A 221 16.17 -19.01 12.70
C ARG A 221 16.54 -17.85 13.62
N ALA A 222 15.55 -17.12 14.14
CA ALA A 222 15.71 -15.96 15.00
C ALA A 222 14.87 -16.11 16.28
N GLU A 223 15.31 -15.49 17.37
CA GLU A 223 14.55 -15.41 18.62
C GLU A 223 13.34 -14.45 18.50
N LYS A 224 13.46 -13.46 17.60
CA LYS A 224 12.46 -12.43 17.37
C LYS A 224 12.40 -12.00 15.91
N VAL A 225 11.22 -11.69 15.41
CA VAL A 225 10.98 -11.21 14.05
C VAL A 225 10.23 -9.89 14.08
N TYR A 226 10.81 -8.87 13.45
CA TYR A 226 10.18 -7.58 13.23
C TYR A 226 9.79 -7.44 11.76
N GLY A 227 8.57 -7.01 11.47
CA GLY A 227 8.06 -6.86 10.12
C GLY A 227 7.30 -5.55 9.92
N TYR A 228 7.65 -4.79 8.89
CA TYR A 228 7.02 -3.49 8.63
C TYR A 228 6.58 -3.32 7.18
N PHE A 229 5.27 -3.12 6.99
CA PHE A 229 4.71 -2.75 5.69
C PHE A 229 4.86 -1.25 5.43
N ASN A 230 5.43 -0.89 4.28
CA ASN A 230 5.74 0.49 3.89
C ASN A 230 4.96 0.98 2.66
N ASN A 231 4.09 0.12 2.10
CA ASN A 231 3.13 0.44 1.04
C ASN A 231 1.93 1.25 1.59
N HIS A 232 2.19 2.46 2.07
CA HIS A 232 1.26 3.21 2.94
C HIS A 232 0.04 3.83 2.24
N PHE A 233 0.03 3.93 0.91
CA PHE A 233 -1.07 4.56 0.17
C PHE A 233 -2.40 3.86 0.43
N SER A 234 -3.48 4.65 0.56
CA SER A 234 -4.85 4.14 0.78
C SER A 234 -5.03 3.17 1.96
N ALA A 235 -4.12 3.20 2.95
CA ALA A 235 -4.05 2.23 4.06
C ALA A 235 -3.75 0.78 3.63
N ASN A 236 -3.09 0.58 2.47
CA ASN A 236 -2.65 -0.74 2.02
C ASN A 236 -1.71 -1.41 3.04
N ALA A 237 -0.76 -0.66 3.61
CA ALA A 237 0.14 -1.19 4.64
C ALA A 237 -0.62 -1.77 5.86
N VAL A 238 -1.65 -1.06 6.36
CA VAL A 238 -2.48 -1.54 7.48
C VAL A 238 -3.26 -2.80 7.09
N LYS A 239 -3.89 -2.77 5.91
CA LYS A 239 -4.65 -3.90 5.38
C LYS A 239 -3.77 -5.13 5.23
N ASN A 240 -2.65 -5.01 4.52
CA ASN A 240 -1.77 -6.14 4.21
C ASN A 240 -1.03 -6.67 5.45
N ALA A 241 -0.66 -5.81 6.40
CA ALA A 241 -0.11 -6.26 7.69
C ALA A 241 -1.09 -7.18 8.43
N ILE A 242 -2.38 -6.80 8.48
CA ILE A 242 -3.41 -7.62 9.14
C ILE A 242 -3.74 -8.87 8.34
N GLU A 243 -3.76 -8.80 7.00
CA GLU A 243 -3.97 -9.97 6.14
C GLU A 243 -2.86 -11.00 6.31
N LEU A 244 -1.59 -10.57 6.36
CA LEU A 244 -0.47 -11.48 6.62
C LEU A 244 -0.54 -12.09 8.03
N LEU A 245 -0.84 -11.29 9.05
CA LEU A 245 -1.07 -11.80 10.41
C LEU A 245 -2.23 -12.81 10.44
N LYS A 246 -3.28 -12.60 9.65
CA LYS A 246 -4.41 -13.54 9.53
C LYS A 246 -3.96 -14.85 8.88
N LEU A 247 -3.20 -14.80 7.79
CA LEU A 247 -2.66 -15.98 7.12
C LEU A 247 -1.69 -16.77 8.01
N LEU A 248 -0.93 -16.06 8.87
CA LEU A 248 -0.07 -16.68 9.87
C LEU A 248 -0.85 -17.26 11.05
N GLY A 249 -2.13 -16.90 11.24
CA GLY A 249 -2.91 -17.32 12.41
C GLY A 249 -2.66 -16.50 13.68
N GLU A 250 -2.01 -15.34 13.54
CA GLU A 250 -1.57 -14.46 14.63
C GLU A 250 -2.42 -13.18 14.76
N ALA A 251 -3.40 -12.96 13.87
CA ALA A 251 -4.25 -11.78 13.89
C ALA A 251 -5.19 -11.74 15.10
N THR A 252 -5.21 -10.61 15.80
CA THR A 252 -6.12 -10.38 16.92
C THR A 252 -7.55 -10.07 16.46
N PRO A 253 -8.58 -10.25 17.31
CA PRO A 253 -9.95 -9.85 16.98
C PRO A 253 -10.11 -8.38 16.62
N GLU A 254 -9.33 -7.48 17.24
CA GLU A 254 -9.38 -6.05 16.90
C GLU A 254 -8.81 -5.78 15.50
N GLN A 255 -7.68 -6.40 15.16
CA GLN A 255 -7.12 -6.30 13.81
C GLN A 255 -8.11 -6.82 12.75
N LEU A 256 -8.78 -7.94 12.99
CA LEU A 256 -9.78 -8.45 12.04
C LEU A 256 -10.99 -7.50 11.88
N ARG A 257 -11.42 -6.82 12.95
CA ARG A 257 -12.45 -5.76 12.86
C ARG A 257 -11.96 -4.57 12.02
N VAL A 258 -10.73 -4.13 12.23
CA VAL A 258 -10.09 -3.08 11.44
C VAL A 258 -10.02 -3.47 9.96
N LEU A 259 -9.57 -4.68 9.65
CA LEU A 259 -9.50 -5.19 8.28
C LEU A 259 -10.87 -5.16 7.60
N LYS A 260 -11.92 -5.61 8.31
CA LYS A 260 -13.30 -5.56 7.80
C LYS A 260 -13.73 -4.12 7.48
N ARG A 261 -13.48 -3.18 8.40
CA ARG A 261 -13.81 -1.75 8.19
C ARG A 261 -13.09 -1.18 6.97
N ILE A 262 -11.81 -1.49 6.78
CA ILE A 262 -11.06 -1.02 5.61
C ILE A 262 -11.69 -1.56 4.32
N LYS A 263 -12.05 -2.85 4.27
CA LYS A 263 -12.71 -3.45 3.10
C LYS A 263 -14.08 -2.81 2.83
N GLU A 264 -14.92 -2.68 3.85
CA GLU A 264 -16.23 -2.02 3.75
C GLU A 264 -16.12 -0.57 3.26
N PHE A 265 -15.16 0.20 3.80
CA PHE A 265 -14.92 1.59 3.37
C PHE A 265 -14.50 1.68 1.91
N ARG A 266 -13.63 0.77 1.45
CA ARG A 266 -13.21 0.71 0.04
C ARG A 266 -14.34 0.29 -0.89
N GLU A 267 -15.15 -0.69 -0.49
CA GLU A 267 -16.34 -1.09 -1.24
C GLU A 267 -17.35 0.06 -1.35
N GLN A 268 -17.53 0.86 -0.29
CA GLN A 268 -18.38 2.05 -0.31
C GLN A 268 -17.84 3.17 -1.21
N LEU A 269 -16.53 3.40 -1.22
CA LEU A 269 -15.89 4.33 -2.16
C LEU A 269 -15.94 3.85 -3.62
N LEU A 270 -16.03 2.54 -3.82
CA LEU A 270 -16.17 1.91 -5.14
C LEU A 270 -17.64 1.78 -5.58
N ARG A 271 -18.60 2.29 -4.80
CA ARG A 271 -20.01 2.21 -5.17
C ARG A 271 -20.35 3.36 -6.12
N PRO A 272 -20.76 3.09 -7.37
CA PRO A 272 -21.25 4.13 -8.27
C PRO A 272 -22.45 4.84 -7.63
N ILE A 273 -22.51 6.16 -7.79
CA ILE A 273 -23.45 7.07 -7.11
C ILE A 273 -24.91 6.68 -7.41
N GLY A 274 -25.17 5.96 -8.52
CA GLY A 274 -26.50 5.50 -8.93
C GLY A 274 -26.91 4.06 -8.55
N ILE A 275 -26.09 3.26 -7.87
CA ILE A 275 -26.40 1.84 -7.57
C ILE A 275 -27.18 1.70 -6.27
N ARG A 276 -28.45 1.26 -6.39
CA ARG A 276 -29.37 1.14 -5.24
C ARG A 276 -28.92 0.03 -4.26
N PRO A 277 -29.20 0.17 -2.94
CA PRO A 277 -29.04 -0.89 -1.94
C PRO A 277 -29.80 -2.17 -2.29
N LEU A 278 -29.33 -3.33 -1.79
CA LEU A 278 -29.98 -4.63 -2.05
C LEU A 278 -31.43 -4.65 -1.54
N GLU A 279 -31.76 -3.81 -0.55
CA GLU A 279 -33.10 -3.65 0.00
C GLU A 279 -34.06 -2.85 -0.91
N ALA A 280 -33.58 -2.26 -2.00
CA ALA A 280 -34.37 -1.42 -2.93
C ALA A 280 -34.86 -2.16 -4.19
N TYR A 281 -34.58 -3.47 -4.33
CA TYR A 281 -34.92 -4.31 -5.50
C TYR A 281 -36.44 -4.52 -5.77
N GLY A 282 -37.32 -3.79 -5.07
CA GLY A 282 -38.77 -3.78 -5.34
C GLY A 282 -39.18 -2.84 -6.49
N GLU A 283 -38.34 -1.86 -6.84
CA GLU A 283 -38.49 -0.97 -7.99
C GLU A 283 -37.33 -1.24 -8.94
N GLY A 284 -37.59 -1.45 -10.24
CA GLY A 284 -36.60 -1.97 -11.21
C GLY A 284 -35.23 -1.25 -11.27
N LEU A 285 -34.27 -1.89 -11.94
CA LEU A 285 -32.85 -1.47 -12.01
C LEU A 285 -32.67 -0.04 -12.58
N GLY A 286 -31.80 0.76 -11.96
CA GLY A 286 -31.42 2.09 -12.48
C GLY A 286 -30.40 2.00 -13.63
N VAL A 287 -30.08 3.13 -14.26
CA VAL A 287 -29.12 3.21 -15.39
C VAL A 287 -27.74 2.69 -14.99
N ALA A 288 -27.24 3.06 -13.81
CA ALA A 288 -25.95 2.59 -13.29
C ALA A 288 -25.93 1.06 -13.07
N ASP A 289 -27.04 0.49 -12.59
CA ASP A 289 -27.18 -0.95 -12.39
C ASP A 289 -27.19 -1.71 -13.74
N LEU A 290 -27.87 -1.16 -14.75
CA LEU A 290 -27.89 -1.71 -16.11
C LEU A 290 -26.52 -1.62 -16.79
N LEU A 291 -25.78 -0.52 -16.60
CA LEU A 291 -24.45 -0.33 -17.17
C LEU A 291 -23.43 -1.36 -16.67
N LEU A 292 -23.57 -1.87 -15.44
CA LEU A 292 -22.71 -2.94 -14.93
C LEU A 292 -22.81 -4.26 -15.72
N ARG A 293 -23.86 -4.45 -16.52
CA ARG A 293 -23.96 -5.59 -17.45
C ARG A 293 -22.99 -5.47 -18.63
N PHE A 294 -22.59 -4.25 -18.97
CA PHE A 294 -21.76 -3.92 -20.13
C PHE A 294 -20.35 -3.44 -19.77
N THR A 295 -20.10 -3.09 -18.51
CA THR A 295 -18.82 -2.54 -18.07
C THR A 295 -18.50 -2.89 -16.62
N THR A 296 -17.27 -2.61 -16.20
CA THR A 296 -16.78 -2.86 -14.84
C THR A 296 -17.05 -1.67 -13.92
N THR A 297 -17.19 -1.90 -12.61
CA THR A 297 -17.33 -0.86 -11.58
C THR A 297 -16.29 0.26 -11.71
N SER A 298 -15.00 -0.08 -11.92
CA SER A 298 -13.92 0.90 -12.14
C SER A 298 -14.09 1.79 -13.38
N ARG A 299 -14.76 1.29 -14.45
CA ARG A 299 -15.07 2.09 -15.65
C ARG A 299 -16.24 3.02 -15.39
N LEU A 300 -17.26 2.56 -14.66
CA LEU A 300 -18.42 3.34 -14.32
C LEU A 300 -18.07 4.51 -13.37
N ILE A 301 -17.22 4.27 -12.36
CA ILE A 301 -16.70 5.34 -11.48
C ILE A 301 -15.94 6.40 -12.29
N ARG A 302 -15.08 5.96 -13.23
CA ARG A 302 -14.35 6.89 -14.10
C ARG A 302 -15.27 7.66 -15.05
N ALA A 303 -16.45 7.12 -15.35
CA ALA A 303 -17.47 7.81 -16.13
C ALA A 303 -18.20 8.85 -15.27
N GLU A 304 -18.64 8.49 -14.06
CA GLU A 304 -19.29 9.41 -13.11
C GLU A 304 -18.39 10.58 -12.71
N GLY A 305 -17.06 10.36 -12.63
CA GLY A 305 -16.08 11.40 -12.35
C GLY A 305 -15.71 12.32 -13.52
N MET A 306 -16.34 12.17 -14.70
CA MET A 306 -16.17 13.11 -15.81
C MET A 306 -17.00 14.36 -15.58
N ASP A 307 -16.48 15.52 -15.99
CA ASP A 307 -17.22 16.79 -15.89
C ASP A 307 -18.46 16.75 -16.81
N GLU A 308 -19.54 17.45 -16.44
CA GLU A 308 -20.75 17.56 -17.29
C GLU A 308 -20.46 18.33 -18.58
N GLY A 309 -19.54 19.29 -18.56
CA GLY A 309 -19.12 20.04 -19.74
C GLY A 309 -18.18 19.27 -20.69
N GLU A 310 -17.75 18.05 -20.35
CA GLU A 310 -16.89 17.24 -21.21
C GLU A 310 -17.67 16.42 -22.26
N ILE A 311 -19.00 16.37 -22.15
CA ILE A 311 -19.89 15.67 -23.07
C ILE A 311 -20.89 16.65 -23.70
N GLU A 312 -21.00 16.60 -25.02
CA GLU A 312 -21.96 17.35 -25.80
C GLU A 312 -22.86 16.35 -26.55
N ILE A 313 -24.15 16.32 -26.19
CA ILE A 313 -25.13 15.44 -26.83
C ILE A 313 -25.80 16.24 -27.94
N THR A 314 -25.49 15.93 -29.20
CA THR A 314 -26.07 16.62 -30.37
C THR A 314 -27.44 16.08 -30.73
N ARG A 315 -27.68 14.79 -30.48
CA ARG A 315 -28.97 14.14 -30.71
C ARG A 315 -29.22 13.05 -29.67
N ALA A 316 -30.43 13.00 -29.12
CA ALA A 316 -30.86 11.96 -28.18
C ALA A 316 -32.35 11.67 -28.33
N ASP A 317 -32.67 10.62 -29.08
CA ASP A 317 -34.01 10.08 -29.22
C ASP A 317 -33.97 8.53 -29.20
N PRO A 318 -35.13 7.84 -29.11
CA PRO A 318 -35.18 6.38 -28.98
C PRO A 318 -34.55 5.59 -30.14
N ASP A 319 -34.44 6.20 -31.31
CA ASP A 319 -33.96 5.55 -32.53
C ASP A 319 -32.50 5.90 -32.81
N TYR A 320 -32.05 7.09 -32.41
CA TYR A 320 -30.69 7.56 -32.66
C TYR A 320 -30.13 8.45 -31.55
N VAL A 321 -28.88 8.20 -31.15
CA VAL A 321 -28.11 9.06 -30.24
C VAL A 321 -26.76 9.41 -30.86
N GLU A 322 -26.38 10.68 -30.79
CA GLU A 322 -25.08 11.18 -31.20
C GLU A 322 -24.52 12.09 -30.11
N ALA A 323 -23.24 11.90 -29.77
CA ALA A 323 -22.56 12.72 -28.79
C ALA A 323 -21.05 12.84 -29.06
N TYR A 324 -20.49 13.95 -28.60
CA TYR A 324 -19.06 14.24 -28.63
C TYR A 324 -18.53 14.30 -27.20
N ILE A 325 -17.44 13.58 -26.92
CA ILE A 325 -16.85 13.53 -25.57
C ILE A 325 -15.33 13.52 -25.65
N ARG A 326 -14.69 14.55 -25.09
CA ARG A 326 -13.23 14.71 -25.11
C ARG A 326 -12.57 14.54 -26.50
N GLY A 327 -13.26 14.98 -27.56
CA GLY A 327 -12.80 14.87 -28.94
C GLY A 327 -13.03 13.52 -29.61
N TYR A 328 -13.78 12.62 -28.96
CA TYR A 328 -14.25 11.35 -29.51
C TYR A 328 -15.73 11.44 -29.88
N THR A 329 -16.16 10.73 -30.92
CA THR A 329 -17.55 10.69 -31.38
C THR A 329 -18.22 9.39 -30.94
N ILE A 330 -19.44 9.44 -30.44
CA ILE A 330 -20.28 8.28 -30.14
C ILE A 330 -21.55 8.35 -30.99
N GLU A 331 -21.87 7.27 -31.68
CA GLU A 331 -23.12 7.09 -32.41
C GLU A 331 -23.83 5.80 -31.92
N ILE A 332 -25.12 5.89 -31.63
CA ILE A 332 -25.98 4.76 -31.32
C ILE A 332 -27.15 4.81 -32.30
N ASP A 333 -27.12 3.92 -33.29
CA ASP A 333 -28.20 3.68 -34.24
C ASP A 333 -29.03 2.50 -33.73
N ALA A 334 -30.13 2.77 -33.03
CA ALA A 334 -30.95 1.74 -32.44
C ALA A 334 -31.82 1.00 -33.46
N GLU A 335 -32.16 1.64 -34.58
CA GLU A 335 -32.87 1.01 -35.69
C GLU A 335 -31.96 0.01 -36.44
N GLY A 336 -30.75 0.44 -36.79
CA GLY A 336 -29.71 -0.38 -37.40
C GLY A 336 -29.02 -1.36 -36.45
N ARG A 337 -29.28 -1.24 -35.14
CA ARG A 337 -28.63 -1.97 -34.04
C ARG A 337 -27.11 -1.88 -34.08
N VAL A 338 -26.60 -0.67 -34.26
CA VAL A 338 -25.16 -0.40 -34.32
C VAL A 338 -24.77 0.63 -33.29
N ILE A 339 -23.68 0.37 -32.58
CA ILE A 339 -23.00 1.36 -31.74
C ILE A 339 -21.62 1.60 -32.34
N ARG A 340 -21.27 2.86 -32.59
CA ARG A 340 -19.95 3.25 -33.07
C ARG A 340 -19.28 4.26 -32.16
N HIS A 341 -17.98 4.12 -32.01
CA HIS A 341 -17.14 5.04 -31.24
C HIS A 341 -15.67 4.89 -31.66
N ASP A 342 -14.87 5.94 -31.50
CA ASP A 342 -13.47 6.03 -31.95
C ASP A 342 -12.42 5.97 -30.83
N CYS A 343 -12.81 5.80 -29.55
CA CYS A 343 -11.81 5.75 -28.47
C CYS A 343 -11.08 4.38 -28.34
N ASP A 344 -9.84 4.40 -27.83
CA ASP A 344 -9.01 3.21 -27.70
C ASP A 344 -9.57 2.13 -26.74
N ASP A 345 -10.24 2.52 -25.65
CA ASP A 345 -10.82 1.56 -24.69
C ASP A 345 -12.06 0.86 -25.27
N TRP A 346 -12.76 1.51 -26.21
CA TRP A 346 -13.85 0.93 -26.98
C TRP A 346 -13.35 -0.07 -28.01
N ARG A 347 -12.33 0.31 -28.80
CA ARG A 347 -11.71 -0.58 -29.80
C ARG A 347 -11.22 -1.90 -29.19
N LYS A 348 -10.69 -1.87 -27.97
CA LYS A 348 -10.25 -3.06 -27.22
C LYS A 348 -11.39 -3.95 -26.70
N GLY A 349 -12.63 -3.47 -26.69
CA GLY A 349 -13.79 -4.15 -26.10
C GLY A 349 -14.84 -4.61 -27.10
N LEU A 350 -14.58 -4.52 -28.41
CA LEU A 350 -15.56 -4.81 -29.47
C LEU A 350 -15.99 -6.28 -29.45
N ASP A 351 -15.04 -7.22 -29.36
CA ASP A 351 -15.31 -8.66 -29.36
C ASP A 351 -16.19 -9.08 -28.17
N GLU A 352 -15.96 -8.44 -27.02
CA GLU A 352 -16.70 -8.70 -25.79
C GLU A 352 -18.00 -7.90 -25.69
N LYS A 353 -18.33 -7.05 -26.70
CA LYS A 353 -19.42 -6.06 -26.66
C LYS A 353 -19.45 -5.31 -25.33
N ARG A 354 -18.28 -4.80 -24.92
CA ARG A 354 -18.04 -4.16 -23.63
C ARG A 354 -17.99 -2.65 -23.80
N MET A 355 -18.76 -1.93 -23.01
CA MET A 355 -18.78 -0.47 -23.04
C MET A 355 -17.57 0.13 -22.32
N CYS A 356 -16.98 1.16 -22.94
CA CYS A 356 -15.93 1.96 -22.32
C CYS A 356 -16.53 3.00 -21.34
N LYS A 357 -15.65 3.71 -20.63
CA LYS A 357 -16.06 4.80 -19.73
C LYS A 357 -16.81 5.95 -20.43
N HIS A 358 -16.54 6.24 -21.71
CA HIS A 358 -17.22 7.32 -22.43
C HIS A 358 -18.67 6.98 -22.76
N LEU A 359 -18.94 5.74 -23.21
CA LEU A 359 -20.31 5.26 -23.39
C LEU A 359 -21.06 5.22 -22.07
N ALA A 360 -20.42 4.75 -20.99
CA ALA A 360 -21.03 4.81 -19.67
C ALA A 360 -21.39 6.25 -19.27
N ARG A 361 -20.52 7.24 -19.54
CA ARG A 361 -20.78 8.66 -19.28
C ARG A 361 -21.95 9.17 -20.12
N LEU A 362 -22.02 8.80 -21.40
CA LEU A 362 -23.15 9.13 -22.27
C LEU A 362 -24.47 8.64 -21.67
N PHE A 363 -24.58 7.34 -21.35
CA PHE A 363 -25.80 6.78 -20.78
C PHE A 363 -26.20 7.40 -19.44
N LEU A 364 -25.22 7.75 -18.59
CA LEU A 364 -25.47 8.49 -17.35
C LEU A 364 -25.96 9.94 -17.58
N SER A 365 -25.73 10.50 -18.77
CA SER A 365 -26.09 11.88 -19.13
C SER A 365 -27.39 11.97 -19.97
N LEU A 366 -27.91 10.84 -20.43
CA LEU A 366 -29.18 10.76 -21.15
C LEU A 366 -30.38 10.83 -20.17
N PRO A 367 -31.58 11.24 -20.64
CA PRO A 367 -32.81 11.08 -19.87
C PRO A 367 -32.98 9.63 -19.40
N GLU A 368 -33.33 9.43 -18.12
CA GLU A 368 -33.31 8.10 -17.49
C GLU A 368 -34.12 7.04 -18.26
N GLU A 369 -35.34 7.37 -18.68
CA GLU A 369 -36.22 6.47 -19.45
C GLU A 369 -35.58 6.07 -20.80
N LEU A 370 -34.95 7.02 -21.50
CA LEU A 370 -34.27 6.76 -22.77
C LEU A 370 -33.04 5.86 -22.55
N ALA A 371 -32.22 6.17 -21.55
CA ALA A 371 -31.03 5.40 -21.23
C ALA A 371 -31.37 3.95 -20.84
N ARG A 372 -32.38 3.76 -19.99
CA ARG A 372 -32.86 2.44 -19.57
C ARG A 372 -33.39 1.65 -20.75
N GLY A 373 -34.30 2.23 -21.55
CA GLY A 373 -34.89 1.56 -22.70
C GLY A 373 -33.84 1.10 -23.72
N LEU A 374 -32.83 1.93 -24.00
CA LEU A 374 -31.73 1.56 -24.87
C LEU A 374 -30.85 0.45 -24.26
N LEU A 375 -30.44 0.57 -22.99
CA LEU A 375 -29.60 -0.44 -22.33
C LEU A 375 -30.29 -1.80 -22.22
N GLU A 376 -31.59 -1.82 -21.91
CA GLU A 376 -32.38 -3.05 -21.86
C GLU A 376 -32.50 -3.68 -23.24
N ARG A 377 -32.84 -2.90 -24.28
CA ARG A 377 -32.91 -3.38 -25.67
C ARG A 377 -31.57 -3.92 -26.19
N ILE A 378 -30.47 -3.22 -25.87
CA ILE A 378 -29.12 -3.69 -26.21
C ILE A 378 -28.79 -4.98 -25.46
N TRP A 379 -29.24 -5.12 -24.22
CA TRP A 379 -28.95 -6.32 -23.42
C TRP A 379 -29.74 -7.53 -23.89
N GLU A 380 -31.04 -7.37 -24.12
CA GLU A 380 -31.94 -8.45 -24.56
C GLU A 380 -31.58 -8.96 -25.95
N GLU A 381 -31.19 -8.05 -26.86
CA GLU A 381 -30.83 -8.40 -28.23
C GLU A 381 -29.32 -8.39 -28.48
N ARG A 382 -28.50 -8.53 -27.42
CA ARG A 382 -27.06 -8.24 -27.44
C ARG A 382 -26.32 -8.87 -28.61
N ASP A 383 -26.63 -10.11 -28.98
CA ASP A 383 -25.98 -10.82 -30.08
C ASP A 383 -26.28 -10.20 -31.46
N ARG A 384 -27.42 -9.54 -31.61
CA ARG A 384 -27.86 -8.86 -32.85
C ARG A 384 -27.28 -7.45 -33.01
N TRP A 385 -26.76 -6.86 -31.94
CA TRP A 385 -26.13 -5.54 -31.98
C TRP A 385 -24.70 -5.62 -32.48
N ARG A 386 -24.30 -4.70 -33.35
CA ARG A 386 -22.94 -4.55 -33.85
C ARG A 386 -22.23 -3.44 -33.10
N PHE A 387 -21.05 -3.75 -32.58
CA PHE A 387 -20.16 -2.80 -31.91
C PHE A 387 -19.03 -2.54 -32.91
N GLU A 388 -18.96 -1.33 -33.45
CA GLU A 388 -18.03 -0.98 -34.54
C GLU A 388 -17.12 0.18 -34.09
N ALA A 389 -15.90 0.23 -34.60
CA ALA A 389 -15.06 1.41 -34.47
C ALA A 389 -15.47 2.45 -35.52
N LEU A 390 -15.52 3.72 -35.14
CA LEU A 390 -15.52 4.83 -36.09
C LEU A 390 -14.13 5.02 -36.72
#